data_AF-A0A497RZS4-F1
#
_entry.id   AF-A0A497RZS4-F1
#
_cell.length_a   1.000
_cell.length_b   1.000
_cell.length_c   1.000
_cell.angle_alpha   90.00
_cell.angle_beta   90.00
_cell.angle_gamma   90.00
#
_symmetry.space_group_name_H-M   'P 1'
#
loop_
_entity.id
_entity.type
_entity.pdbx_description
1 polymer ?
#
loop_
_entity_poly.entity_id
_entity_poly.type
_entity_poly.pdbx_seq_one_letter_code
_entity_poly.pdbx_strand_id
1 'polypeptide(L)'
;MAKVVENKGGGGRKVKKIKKAEESGKERKVESRKVKKDKAKREEGRKERKVEREREESGKERKVESRKVKKDKAKREEGRKERKVEKVEREREEEKEVEKPRDVEKKEKVIEKIKFHAKRILDRKVFSLIYRKKKRKPKFLRQEFGKLKRLKEKWRRPRGIDSKKRVGKRGKGKLPKIGYKKPENLRHLHPSGYRPILIHNVKELENLDPKKEAIVIASAVGRRKRNDIIRIANEKKIAILNPKLSER
;
A
#
# COMPACT_ATOMS: atom_id res chain seq x y z
N MET A 1 -86.32 -51.70 49.88
CA MET A 1 -86.43 -53.10 49.40
C MET A 1 -86.63 -53.09 47.89
N ALA A 2 -85.64 -53.55 47.11
CA ALA A 2 -85.81 -54.22 45.82
C ALA A 2 -84.41 -54.51 45.24
N LYS A 3 -84.07 -55.80 45.21
CA LYS A 3 -82.96 -56.40 44.46
C LYS A 3 -83.30 -56.42 42.96
N VAL A 4 -82.38 -57.03 42.22
CA VAL A 4 -82.52 -57.66 40.89
C VAL A 4 -82.36 -56.61 39.78
N VAL A 5 -81.58 -56.81 38.72
CA VAL A 5 -81.26 -58.03 37.99
C VAL A 5 -79.92 -57.88 37.27
N GLU A 6 -79.06 -58.88 37.39
CA GLU A 6 -77.94 -59.11 36.46
C GLU A 6 -78.45 -59.15 35.02
N ASN A 7 -77.80 -58.47 34.08
CA ASN A 7 -77.82 -58.95 32.71
C ASN A 7 -76.40 -59.04 32.15
N LYS A 8 -75.96 -60.29 32.09
CA LYS A 8 -74.77 -60.77 31.40
C LYS A 8 -74.89 -60.47 29.91
N GLY A 9 -73.74 -60.22 29.28
CA GLY A 9 -73.57 -60.48 27.86
C GLY A 9 -73.16 -59.25 27.04
N GLY A 10 -71.88 -59.18 26.68
CA GLY A 10 -71.46 -58.29 25.61
C GLY A 10 -69.97 -57.94 25.53
N GLY A 11 -69.17 -58.26 26.55
CA GLY A 11 -67.77 -57.81 26.63
C GLY A 11 -66.80 -58.51 25.68
N GLY A 12 -67.01 -59.79 25.37
CA GLY A 12 -66.03 -60.60 24.62
C GLY A 12 -65.95 -60.31 23.11
N ARG A 13 -67.06 -59.89 22.47
CA ARG A 13 -67.09 -59.56 21.03
C ARG A 13 -66.64 -58.12 20.73
N LYS A 14 -66.85 -57.18 21.67
CA LYS A 14 -66.40 -55.79 21.53
C LYS A 14 -64.88 -55.66 21.63
N VAL A 15 -64.22 -56.37 22.55
CA VAL A 15 -62.76 -56.30 22.71
C VAL A 15 -62.00 -56.96 21.55
N LYS A 16 -62.52 -58.05 20.96
CA LYS A 16 -61.94 -58.68 19.75
C LYS A 16 -62.09 -57.82 18.48
N LYS A 17 -63.19 -57.07 18.31
CA LYS A 17 -63.36 -56.14 17.17
C LYS A 17 -62.43 -54.93 17.25
N ILE A 18 -62.18 -54.40 18.45
CA ILE A 18 -61.30 -53.24 18.65
C ILE A 18 -59.83 -53.62 18.42
N LYS A 19 -59.36 -54.77 18.94
CA LYS A 19 -57.99 -55.26 18.68
C LYS A 19 -57.74 -55.59 17.19
N LYS A 20 -58.71 -56.17 16.49
CA LYS A 20 -58.61 -56.45 15.04
C LYS A 20 -58.60 -55.17 14.19
N ALA A 21 -59.29 -54.11 14.62
CA ALA A 21 -59.24 -52.79 14.01
C ALA A 21 -57.89 -52.07 14.24
N GLU A 22 -57.32 -52.19 15.45
CA GLU A 22 -55.98 -51.64 15.76
C GLU A 22 -54.83 -52.37 15.05
N GLU A 23 -54.89 -53.70 14.91
CA GLU A 23 -53.93 -54.48 14.11
C GLU A 23 -54.02 -54.14 12.62
N SER A 24 -55.23 -54.08 12.05
CA SER A 24 -55.42 -53.66 10.65
C SER A 24 -54.98 -52.21 10.39
N GLY A 25 -55.12 -51.33 11.40
CA GLY A 25 -54.63 -49.96 11.36
C GLY A 25 -53.10 -49.86 11.42
N LYS A 26 -52.44 -50.73 12.18
CA LYS A 26 -50.97 -50.84 12.23
C LYS A 26 -50.41 -51.43 10.93
N GLU A 27 -51.03 -52.46 10.36
CA GLU A 27 -50.64 -53.07 9.08
C GLU A 27 -50.76 -52.06 7.93
N ARG A 28 -51.89 -51.34 7.81
CA ARG A 28 -52.05 -50.27 6.80
C ARG A 28 -51.03 -49.14 6.95
N LYS A 29 -50.58 -48.84 8.17
CA LYS A 29 -49.56 -47.80 8.46
C LYS A 29 -48.14 -48.28 8.13
N VAL A 30 -47.86 -49.57 8.28
CA VAL A 30 -46.59 -50.21 7.88
C VAL A 30 -46.52 -50.33 6.36
N GLU A 31 -47.62 -50.72 5.70
CA GLU A 31 -47.71 -50.86 4.25
C GLU A 31 -47.64 -49.51 3.53
N SER A 32 -48.33 -48.48 4.02
CA SER A 32 -48.21 -47.10 3.49
C SER A 32 -46.82 -46.48 3.70
N ARG A 33 -46.12 -46.83 4.80
CA ARG A 33 -44.70 -46.45 5.01
C ARG A 33 -43.77 -47.19 4.05
N LYS A 34 -44.01 -48.47 3.76
CA LYS A 34 -43.23 -49.26 2.81
C LYS A 34 -43.38 -48.72 1.38
N VAL A 35 -44.62 -48.43 0.95
CA VAL A 35 -44.90 -47.81 -0.35
C VAL A 35 -44.27 -46.40 -0.47
N LYS A 36 -44.31 -45.58 0.58
CA LYS A 36 -43.62 -44.27 0.59
C LYS A 36 -42.09 -44.40 0.52
N LYS A 37 -41.51 -45.38 1.21
CA LYS A 37 -40.06 -45.66 1.20
C LYS A 37 -39.59 -46.18 -0.15
N ASP A 38 -40.37 -47.04 -0.80
CA ASP A 38 -40.06 -47.57 -2.14
C ASP A 38 -40.24 -46.50 -3.23
N LYS A 39 -41.22 -45.60 -3.09
CA LYS A 39 -41.38 -44.44 -3.97
C LYS A 39 -40.23 -43.43 -3.81
N ALA A 40 -39.77 -43.18 -2.58
CA ALA A 40 -38.61 -42.35 -2.30
C ALA A 40 -37.30 -42.95 -2.86
N LYS A 41 -37.06 -44.26 -2.68
CA LYS A 41 -35.91 -44.95 -3.29
C LYS A 41 -35.94 -44.93 -4.82
N ARG A 42 -37.11 -45.07 -5.43
CA ARG A 42 -37.27 -44.94 -6.90
C ARG A 42 -36.99 -43.52 -7.38
N GLU A 43 -37.40 -42.49 -6.63
CA GLU A 43 -37.07 -41.09 -6.96
C GLU A 43 -35.60 -40.77 -6.77
N GLU A 44 -34.94 -41.26 -5.71
CA GLU A 44 -33.50 -41.15 -5.51
C GLU A 44 -32.72 -41.83 -6.64
N GLY A 45 -33.06 -43.07 -6.99
CA GLY A 45 -32.41 -43.76 -8.11
C GLY A 45 -32.65 -43.08 -9.47
N ARG A 46 -33.79 -42.39 -9.65
CA ARG A 46 -34.05 -41.58 -10.86
C ARG A 46 -33.22 -40.29 -10.88
N LYS A 47 -33.03 -39.65 -9.72
CA LYS A 47 -32.18 -38.46 -9.57
C LYS A 47 -30.71 -38.83 -9.75
N GLU A 48 -30.25 -39.93 -9.18
CA GLU A 48 -28.87 -40.42 -9.35
C GLU A 48 -28.55 -40.73 -10.81
N ARG A 49 -29.43 -41.46 -11.51
CA ARG A 49 -29.25 -41.73 -12.96
C ARG A 49 -29.29 -40.47 -13.82
N LYS A 50 -30.07 -39.45 -13.41
CA LYS A 50 -30.11 -38.16 -14.11
C LYS A 50 -28.79 -37.39 -13.90
N VAL A 51 -28.28 -37.36 -12.68
CA VAL A 51 -26.98 -36.75 -12.35
C VAL A 51 -25.84 -37.49 -13.04
N GLU A 52 -25.91 -38.81 -13.16
CA GLU A 52 -24.90 -39.62 -13.84
C GLU A 52 -24.92 -39.37 -15.36
N ARG A 53 -26.09 -39.29 -15.99
CA ARG A 53 -26.24 -38.87 -17.40
C ARG A 53 -25.75 -37.44 -17.64
N GLU A 54 -26.09 -36.49 -16.77
CA GLU A 54 -25.59 -35.11 -16.85
C GLU A 54 -24.06 -35.03 -16.65
N ARG A 55 -23.48 -35.90 -15.81
CA ARG A 55 -22.01 -36.03 -15.65
C ARG A 55 -21.34 -36.65 -16.86
N GLU A 56 -21.96 -37.63 -17.52
CA GLU A 56 -21.45 -38.21 -18.76
C GLU A 56 -21.55 -37.26 -19.95
N GLU A 57 -22.66 -36.53 -20.08
CA GLU A 57 -22.86 -35.49 -21.10
C GLU A 57 -21.88 -34.34 -20.91
N SER A 58 -21.77 -33.79 -19.70
CA SER A 58 -20.76 -32.76 -19.39
C SER A 58 -19.32 -33.29 -19.52
N GLY A 59 -19.09 -34.58 -19.26
CA GLY A 59 -17.80 -35.24 -19.49
C GLY A 59 -17.44 -35.31 -20.98
N LYS A 60 -18.41 -35.63 -21.84
CA LYS A 60 -18.24 -35.62 -23.31
C LYS A 60 -18.05 -34.20 -23.84
N GLU A 61 -18.83 -33.23 -23.38
CA GLU A 61 -18.67 -31.81 -23.72
C GLU A 61 -17.30 -31.28 -23.31
N ARG A 62 -16.84 -31.56 -22.08
CA ARG A 62 -15.48 -31.20 -21.62
C ARG A 62 -14.38 -31.88 -22.45
N LYS A 63 -14.60 -33.09 -22.96
CA LYS A 63 -13.64 -33.80 -23.83
C LYS A 63 -13.57 -33.18 -25.24
N VAL A 64 -14.71 -32.75 -25.77
CA VAL A 64 -14.81 -32.03 -27.05
C VAL A 64 -14.21 -30.62 -26.89
N GLU A 65 -14.52 -29.93 -25.81
CA GLU A 65 -14.00 -28.59 -25.50
C GLU A 65 -12.50 -28.63 -25.24
N SER A 66 -11.98 -29.61 -24.49
CA SER A 66 -10.54 -29.77 -24.30
C SER A 66 -9.78 -30.15 -25.57
N ARG A 67 -10.39 -30.93 -26.49
CA ARG A 67 -9.83 -31.17 -27.83
C ARG A 67 -9.85 -29.91 -28.70
N LYS A 68 -10.92 -29.12 -28.64
CA LYS A 68 -11.05 -27.84 -29.33
C LYS A 68 -10.03 -26.83 -28.81
N VAL A 69 -9.90 -26.69 -27.49
CA VAL A 69 -8.89 -25.87 -26.82
C VAL A 69 -7.46 -26.33 -27.15
N LYS A 70 -7.18 -27.64 -27.22
CA LYS A 70 -5.86 -28.14 -27.66
C LYS A 70 -5.58 -27.83 -29.13
N LYS A 71 -6.56 -27.96 -30.02
CA LYS A 71 -6.44 -27.62 -31.45
C LYS A 71 -6.29 -26.11 -31.66
N ASP A 72 -7.03 -25.30 -30.92
CA ASP A 72 -6.94 -23.84 -30.93
C ASP A 72 -5.64 -23.33 -30.30
N LYS A 73 -5.12 -24.04 -29.29
CA LYS A 73 -3.80 -23.76 -28.68
C LYS A 73 -2.66 -24.13 -29.64
N ALA A 74 -2.76 -25.24 -30.36
CA ALA A 74 -1.78 -25.61 -31.40
C ALA A 74 -1.81 -24.62 -32.58
N LYS A 75 -3.00 -24.27 -33.09
CA LYS A 75 -3.15 -23.21 -34.12
C LYS A 75 -2.69 -21.83 -33.65
N ARG A 76 -2.91 -21.48 -32.37
CA ARG A 76 -2.37 -20.25 -31.77
C ARG A 76 -0.85 -20.31 -31.59
N GLU A 77 -0.27 -21.47 -31.31
CA GLU A 77 1.19 -21.62 -31.22
C GLU A 77 1.87 -21.60 -32.58
N GLU A 78 1.29 -22.23 -33.61
CA GLU A 78 1.74 -22.12 -35.01
C GLU A 78 1.60 -20.68 -35.51
N GLY A 79 0.41 -20.08 -35.38
CA GLY A 79 0.20 -18.68 -35.76
C GLY A 79 1.02 -17.68 -34.93
N ARG A 80 1.41 -18.02 -33.70
CA ARG A 80 2.34 -17.20 -32.89
C ARG A 80 3.79 -17.43 -33.28
N LYS A 81 4.18 -18.62 -33.76
CA LYS A 81 5.49 -18.88 -34.34
C LYS A 81 5.62 -18.18 -35.69
N GLU A 82 4.65 -18.32 -36.58
CA GLU A 82 4.59 -17.64 -37.87
C GLU A 82 4.60 -16.12 -37.70
N ARG A 83 3.73 -15.54 -36.85
CA ARG A 83 3.77 -14.09 -36.57
C ARG A 83 5.05 -13.62 -35.89
N LYS A 84 5.76 -14.50 -35.17
CA LYS A 84 7.03 -14.16 -34.52
C LYS A 84 8.18 -14.24 -35.53
N VAL A 85 8.12 -15.17 -36.49
CA VAL A 85 9.05 -15.23 -37.63
C VAL A 85 8.82 -14.05 -38.56
N GLU A 86 7.57 -13.78 -38.95
CA GLU A 86 7.19 -12.65 -39.82
C GLU A 86 7.49 -11.29 -39.15
N LYS A 87 7.33 -11.19 -37.83
CA LYS A 87 7.73 -10.00 -37.07
C LYS A 87 9.26 -9.86 -36.99
N VAL A 88 10.00 -10.96 -36.82
CA VAL A 88 11.47 -10.93 -36.83
C VAL A 88 12.01 -10.64 -38.22
N GLU A 89 11.36 -11.11 -39.28
CA GLU A 89 11.72 -10.81 -40.67
C GLU A 89 11.41 -9.36 -41.02
N ARG A 90 10.25 -8.81 -40.63
CA ARG A 90 9.96 -7.37 -40.78
C ARG A 90 10.85 -6.48 -39.93
N GLU A 91 11.17 -6.88 -38.70
CA GLU A 91 12.12 -6.14 -37.85
C GLU A 91 13.53 -6.17 -38.47
N ARG A 92 13.93 -7.28 -39.12
CA ARG A 92 15.23 -7.41 -39.80
C ARG A 92 15.30 -6.69 -41.14
N GLU A 93 14.17 -6.52 -41.84
CA GLU A 93 14.06 -5.70 -43.05
C GLU A 93 14.00 -4.21 -42.69
N GLU A 94 13.24 -3.81 -41.65
CA GLU A 94 13.24 -2.44 -41.12
C GLU A 94 14.62 -2.04 -40.54
N GLU A 95 15.35 -2.96 -39.91
CA GLU A 95 16.73 -2.72 -39.47
C GLU A 95 17.70 -2.54 -40.64
N LYS A 96 17.47 -3.21 -41.77
CA LYS A 96 18.33 -3.07 -42.98
C LYS A 96 18.04 -1.80 -43.79
N GLU A 97 16.82 -1.28 -43.78
CA GLU A 97 16.47 -0.04 -44.51
C GLU A 97 16.76 1.25 -43.70
N VAL A 98 17.03 1.16 -42.39
CA VAL A 98 17.27 2.34 -41.51
C VAL A 98 18.75 2.60 -41.21
N GLU A 99 19.69 1.90 -41.84
CA GLU A 99 21.11 2.31 -41.79
C GLU A 99 21.44 3.40 -42.82
N LYS A 100 20.85 4.58 -42.63
CA LYS A 100 21.60 5.82 -42.86
C LYS A 100 22.41 6.06 -41.59
N PRO A 101 23.75 6.23 -41.64
CA PRO A 101 24.52 6.55 -40.45
C PRO A 101 24.07 7.92 -39.93
N ARG A 102 23.17 7.92 -38.95
CA ARG A 102 22.99 9.06 -38.07
C ARG A 102 23.99 8.85 -36.96
N ASP A 103 25.16 9.46 -37.13
CA ASP A 103 25.97 9.90 -36.01
C ASP A 103 25.07 10.70 -35.07
N VAL A 104 24.39 10.02 -34.15
CA VAL A 104 23.86 10.67 -32.96
C VAL A 104 25.10 10.93 -32.14
N GLU A 105 25.77 12.05 -32.47
CA GLU A 105 26.71 12.69 -31.57
C GLU A 105 26.07 12.58 -30.19
N LYS A 106 26.68 11.80 -29.30
CA LYS A 106 26.30 11.81 -27.90
C LYS A 106 26.53 13.24 -27.48
N LYS A 107 25.49 14.08 -27.53
CA LYS A 107 25.52 15.42 -26.97
C LYS A 107 25.83 15.20 -25.52
N GLU A 108 27.10 15.33 -25.18
CA GLU A 108 27.56 15.28 -23.82
C GLU A 108 26.69 16.28 -23.07
N LYS A 109 25.88 15.76 -22.14
CA LYS A 109 24.96 16.61 -21.40
C LYS A 109 25.82 17.54 -20.57
N VAL A 110 26.05 18.74 -21.08
CA VAL A 110 26.84 19.78 -20.43
C VAL A 110 26.26 19.97 -19.03
N ILE A 111 27.06 19.63 -18.02
CA ILE A 111 26.68 19.85 -16.63
C ILE A 111 26.76 21.35 -16.40
N GLU A 112 25.62 21.94 -16.08
CA GLU A 112 25.57 23.37 -15.85
C GLU A 112 26.21 23.72 -14.50
N LYS A 113 27.15 24.66 -14.55
CA LYS A 113 27.79 25.19 -13.35
C LYS A 113 26.89 26.23 -12.69
N ILE A 114 26.91 26.24 -11.36
CA ILE A 114 26.18 27.21 -10.57
C ILE A 114 26.92 28.55 -10.62
N LYS A 115 26.27 29.59 -11.18
CA LYS A 115 26.85 30.93 -11.29
C LYS A 115 26.60 31.74 -10.01
N PHE A 116 25.40 31.61 -9.43
CA PHE A 116 24.97 32.39 -8.27
C PHE A 116 25.13 31.63 -6.96
N HIS A 117 26.19 31.98 -6.25
CA HIS A 117 26.45 31.48 -4.90
C HIS A 117 25.78 32.36 -3.85
N ALA A 118 25.29 31.75 -2.78
CA ALA A 118 24.65 32.46 -1.67
C ALA A 118 25.65 33.37 -0.94
N LYS A 119 25.61 34.67 -1.23
CA LYS A 119 26.36 35.69 -0.49
C LYS A 119 25.68 36.00 0.83
N ARG A 120 26.45 36.46 1.82
CA ARG A 120 25.88 36.86 3.11
C ARG A 120 25.20 38.22 2.95
N ILE A 121 23.87 38.28 3.09
CA ILE A 121 23.09 39.51 3.01
C ILE A 121 22.93 40.18 4.39
N LEU A 122 22.85 39.39 5.46
CA LEU A 122 22.58 39.93 6.80
C LEU A 122 23.69 40.84 7.32
N ASP A 123 23.28 41.95 7.94
CA ASP A 123 24.15 42.84 8.68
C ASP A 123 25.03 42.08 9.69
N ARG A 124 26.30 42.51 9.78
CA ARG A 124 27.30 41.89 10.65
C ARG A 124 26.85 41.82 12.12
N LYS A 125 26.16 42.86 12.60
CA LYS A 125 25.59 42.95 13.96
C LYS A 125 24.52 41.87 14.19
N VAL A 126 23.58 41.74 13.25
CA VAL A 126 22.50 40.74 13.30
C VAL A 126 23.06 39.32 13.27
N PHE A 127 24.02 39.06 12.38
CA PHE A 127 24.69 37.77 12.30
C PHE A 127 25.40 37.40 13.61
N SER A 128 26.14 38.34 14.21
CA SER A 128 26.81 38.14 15.50
C SER A 128 25.83 37.79 16.62
N LEU A 129 24.67 38.46 16.67
CA LEU A 129 23.62 38.17 17.64
C LEU A 129 23.07 36.75 17.48
N ILE A 130 22.80 36.31 16.25
CA ILE A 130 22.34 34.94 15.95
C ILE A 130 23.40 33.93 16.39
N TYR A 131 24.67 34.17 16.04
CA TYR A 131 25.78 33.29 16.38
C TYR A 131 25.95 33.17 17.90
N ARG A 132 25.93 34.30 18.62
CA ARG A 132 26.01 34.33 20.10
C ARG A 132 24.85 33.58 20.74
N LYS A 133 23.61 33.79 20.28
CA LYS A 133 22.44 33.03 20.77
C LYS A 133 22.55 31.53 20.47
N LYS A 134 23.02 31.15 19.28
CA LYS A 134 23.24 29.74 18.90
C LYS A 134 24.30 29.08 19.79
N LYS A 135 25.43 29.76 20.03
CA LYS A 135 26.53 29.27 20.88
C LYS A 135 26.09 29.07 22.33
N ARG A 136 25.24 29.96 22.86
CA ARG A 136 24.70 29.85 24.23
C ARG A 136 23.57 28.82 24.36
N LYS A 137 22.96 28.38 23.25
CA LYS A 137 21.86 27.42 23.26
C LYS A 137 22.42 26.02 23.55
N PRO A 138 21.97 25.35 24.63
CA PRO A 138 22.40 23.98 24.92
C PRO A 138 21.78 23.00 23.91
N LYS A 139 22.40 21.81 23.76
CA LYS A 139 21.92 20.76 22.83
C LYS A 139 20.57 20.13 23.20
N PHE A 140 20.05 20.41 24.41
CA PHE A 140 18.78 19.87 24.93
C PHE A 140 18.66 18.34 24.84
N LEU A 141 19.61 17.64 25.45
CA LEU A 141 19.62 16.18 25.46
C LEU A 141 18.67 15.62 26.52
N ARG A 142 18.16 14.40 26.35
CA ARG A 142 17.39 13.66 27.36
C ARG A 142 18.23 13.46 28.63
N GLN A 143 17.57 13.26 29.77
CA GLN A 143 18.25 12.87 31.01
C GLN A 143 19.00 11.54 30.80
N GLU A 144 20.28 11.48 31.18
CA GLU A 144 21.08 10.24 31.19
C GLU A 144 21.32 9.57 29.83
N PHE A 145 21.22 10.34 28.72
CA PHE A 145 21.45 9.81 27.37
C PHE A 145 22.82 9.11 27.20
N GLY A 146 23.86 9.54 27.90
CA GLY A 146 25.19 8.93 27.84
C GLY A 146 25.42 7.76 28.81
N LYS A 147 24.48 7.49 29.73
CA LYS A 147 24.64 6.41 30.72
C LYS A 147 24.22 5.04 30.17
N LEU A 148 23.21 5.00 29.30
CA LEU A 148 22.68 3.76 28.73
C LEU A 148 22.62 3.85 27.21
N LYS A 149 23.17 2.86 26.50
CA LYS A 149 23.16 2.77 25.03
C LYS A 149 21.75 2.87 24.42
N ARG A 150 20.72 2.33 25.11
CA ARG A 150 19.31 2.43 24.69
C ARG A 150 18.74 3.85 24.70
N LEU A 151 19.36 4.79 25.43
CA LEU A 151 18.90 6.16 25.55
C LEU A 151 19.56 7.05 24.49
N LYS A 152 18.90 7.20 23.34
CA LYS A 152 19.37 8.07 22.24
C LYS A 152 19.49 9.55 22.64
N GLU A 153 20.37 10.27 21.93
CA GLU A 153 20.57 11.73 21.99
C GLU A 153 19.38 12.54 21.45
N LYS A 154 18.24 12.46 22.12
CA LYS A 154 17.02 13.19 21.76
C LYS A 154 16.47 13.93 22.95
N TRP A 155 15.74 15.04 22.73
CA TRP A 155 15.00 15.68 23.81
C TRP A 155 13.79 14.84 24.22
N ARG A 156 13.59 14.67 25.53
CA ARG A 156 12.32 14.20 26.11
C ARG A 156 12.11 14.91 27.45
N ARG A 157 10.87 15.37 27.67
CA ARG A 157 10.49 16.04 28.93
C ARG A 157 10.70 15.06 30.10
N PRO A 158 11.53 15.41 31.12
CA PRO A 158 11.69 14.57 32.29
C PRO A 158 10.40 14.60 33.13
N ARG A 159 9.88 13.43 33.49
CA ARG A 159 8.59 13.27 34.20
C ARG A 159 8.74 12.81 35.65
N GLY A 160 9.75 11.99 35.97
CA GLY A 160 9.91 11.39 37.29
C GLY A 160 9.99 12.42 38.43
N ILE A 161 9.43 12.05 39.58
CA ILE A 161 9.35 12.90 40.77
C ILE A 161 10.78 13.26 41.24
N ASP A 162 11.68 12.28 41.28
CA ASP A 162 13.08 12.44 41.70
C ASP A 162 14.01 12.99 40.62
N SER A 163 13.46 13.36 39.45
CA SER A 163 14.29 13.89 38.37
C SER A 163 14.90 15.24 38.76
N LYS A 164 16.18 15.21 39.12
CA LYS A 164 17.00 16.42 39.38
C LYS A 164 17.01 17.39 38.18
N LYS A 165 16.84 16.87 36.96
CA LYS A 165 16.72 17.66 35.73
C LYS A 165 15.36 18.34 35.60
N ARG A 166 14.28 17.68 36.02
CA ARG A 166 12.92 18.28 36.11
C ARG A 166 12.90 19.44 37.11
N VAL A 167 13.52 19.25 38.28
CA VAL A 167 13.68 20.29 39.31
C VAL A 167 14.59 21.44 38.85
N GLY A 168 15.51 21.17 37.91
CA GLY A 168 16.41 22.19 37.37
C GLY A 168 17.70 22.40 38.17
N LYS A 169 18.14 21.39 38.93
CA LYS A 169 19.41 21.44 39.68
C LYS A 169 20.61 21.72 38.75
N ARG A 170 21.54 22.57 39.20
CA ARG A 170 22.79 22.89 38.48
C ARG A 170 23.55 21.61 38.12
N GLY A 171 24.15 21.57 36.93
CA GLY A 171 24.92 20.41 36.43
C GLY A 171 24.10 19.32 35.72
N LYS A 172 22.77 19.27 35.84
CA LYS A 172 21.94 18.26 35.12
C LYS A 172 21.52 18.65 33.70
N GLY A 173 21.93 19.84 33.26
CA GLY A 173 21.61 20.40 31.96
C GLY A 173 20.27 21.14 31.93
N LYS A 174 20.17 22.10 31.03
CA LYS A 174 19.03 23.03 30.93
C LYS A 174 17.82 22.37 30.26
N LEU A 175 16.62 22.75 30.70
CA LEU A 175 15.35 22.41 30.06
C LEU A 175 15.07 23.41 28.91
N PRO A 176 14.48 22.97 27.77
CA PRO A 176 13.91 23.86 26.78
C PRO A 176 12.86 24.76 27.42
N LYS A 177 12.97 26.06 27.17
CA LYS A 177 12.04 27.11 27.59
C LYS A 177 11.83 28.07 26.42
N ILE A 178 10.73 28.81 26.41
CA ILE A 178 10.40 29.80 25.37
C ILE A 178 11.50 30.87 25.21
N GLY A 179 12.21 31.23 26.29
CA GLY A 179 13.30 32.21 26.24
C GLY A 179 14.51 31.83 25.37
N TYR A 180 14.66 30.56 24.96
CA TYR A 180 15.71 30.14 24.02
C TYR A 180 15.34 30.36 22.54
N LYS A 181 14.15 30.92 22.25
CA LYS A 181 13.69 31.22 20.90
C LYS A 181 14.58 32.30 20.26
N LYS A 182 14.77 32.18 18.95
CA LYS A 182 15.35 33.27 18.14
C LYS A 182 14.28 34.37 17.95
N PRO A 183 14.69 35.64 17.73
CA PRO A 183 13.78 36.68 17.26
C PRO A 183 12.99 36.19 16.05
N GLU A 184 11.76 36.67 15.89
CA GLU A 184 10.84 36.23 14.84
C GLU A 184 11.40 36.46 13.45
N ASN A 185 11.84 37.69 13.18
CA ASN A 185 12.43 38.10 11.89
C ASN A 185 13.66 37.27 11.50
N LEU A 186 14.34 36.62 12.45
CA LEU A 186 15.58 35.86 12.24
C LEU A 186 15.37 34.34 12.31
N ARG A 187 14.14 33.90 12.55
CA ARG A 187 13.82 32.47 12.59
C ARG A 187 13.79 31.93 11.16
N HIS A 188 14.13 30.65 11.00
CA HIS A 188 14.10 29.94 9.72
C HIS A 188 15.09 30.41 8.62
N LEU A 189 15.87 31.47 8.86
CA LEU A 189 16.89 31.92 7.92
C LEU A 189 18.16 31.05 7.93
N HIS A 190 18.73 30.87 6.74
CA HIS A 190 20.06 30.29 6.55
C HIS A 190 21.14 31.24 7.09
N PRO A 191 22.34 30.77 7.52
CA PRO A 191 23.43 31.65 7.94
C PRO A 191 23.89 32.70 6.90
N SER A 192 23.57 32.48 5.62
CA SER A 192 23.78 33.47 4.55
C SER A 192 22.74 34.60 4.57
N GLY A 193 21.61 34.43 5.25
CA GLY A 193 20.55 35.43 5.31
C GLY A 193 19.37 35.22 4.36
N TYR A 194 19.39 34.14 3.57
CA TYR A 194 18.25 33.75 2.74
C TYR A 194 17.29 32.84 3.50
N ARG A 195 16.00 32.89 3.13
CA ARG A 195 15.03 31.86 3.51
C ARG A 195 15.20 30.65 2.58
N PRO A 196 15.60 29.48 3.09
CA PRO A 196 15.75 28.28 2.26
C PRO A 196 14.37 27.73 1.88
N ILE A 197 14.14 27.50 0.59
CA ILE A 197 12.95 26.86 0.05
C ILE A 197 13.36 25.54 -0.60
N LEU A 198 12.67 24.46 -0.22
CA LEU A 198 12.91 23.12 -0.77
C LEU A 198 12.18 23.00 -2.10
N ILE A 199 12.90 22.58 -3.15
CA ILE A 199 12.35 22.49 -4.51
C ILE A 199 12.50 21.09 -5.09
N HIS A 200 11.44 20.67 -5.79
CA HIS A 200 11.34 19.37 -6.46
C HIS A 200 11.30 19.49 -7.98
N ASN A 201 10.80 20.61 -8.52
CA ASN A 201 10.59 20.79 -9.95
C ASN A 201 10.88 22.24 -10.40
N VAL A 202 10.82 22.46 -11.71
CA VAL A 202 11.09 23.77 -12.32
C VAL A 202 9.97 24.79 -12.07
N LYS A 203 8.71 24.34 -11.99
CA LYS A 203 7.54 25.23 -11.85
C LYS A 203 7.58 25.99 -10.52
N GLU A 204 8.08 25.34 -9.47
CA GLU A 204 8.29 25.95 -8.15
C GLU A 204 9.29 27.11 -8.16
N LEU A 205 10.09 27.28 -9.23
CA LEU A 205 11.05 28.38 -9.39
C LEU A 205 10.40 29.70 -9.86
N GLU A 206 9.14 29.70 -10.27
CA GLU A 206 8.48 30.88 -10.85
C GLU A 206 8.06 31.89 -9.79
N ASN A 207 7.68 31.44 -8.60
CA ASN A 207 7.10 32.29 -7.56
C ASN A 207 8.10 32.72 -6.47
N LEU A 208 9.42 32.70 -6.75
CA LEU A 208 10.46 32.95 -5.76
C LEU A 208 11.06 34.35 -5.88
N ASP A 209 11.31 35.00 -4.74
CA ASP A 209 12.03 36.29 -4.69
C ASP A 209 13.55 36.06 -4.55
N PRO A 210 14.37 36.34 -5.60
CA PRO A 210 15.82 36.11 -5.58
C PRO A 210 16.58 36.91 -4.52
N LYS A 211 15.99 37.99 -3.98
CA LYS A 211 16.65 38.84 -2.97
C LYS A 211 16.57 38.24 -1.57
N LYS A 212 15.45 37.59 -1.24
CA LYS A 212 15.15 37.10 0.12
C LYS A 212 15.27 35.59 0.24
N GLU A 213 15.06 34.88 -0.86
CA GLU A 213 14.89 33.42 -0.86
C GLU A 213 16.03 32.74 -1.62
N ALA A 214 16.37 31.55 -1.16
CA ALA A 214 17.37 30.71 -1.79
C ALA A 214 16.87 29.27 -1.85
N ILE A 215 17.37 28.53 -2.83
CA ILE A 215 16.85 27.21 -3.16
C ILE A 215 17.70 26.14 -2.51
N VAL A 216 17.02 25.14 -1.95
CA VAL A 216 17.57 23.84 -1.61
C VAL A 216 16.94 22.82 -2.55
N ILE A 217 17.72 22.25 -3.45
CA ILE A 217 17.23 21.22 -4.36
C ILE A 217 17.07 19.92 -3.56
N ALA A 218 15.88 19.32 -3.58
CA ALA A 218 15.62 18.09 -2.84
C ALA A 218 16.54 16.94 -3.27
N SER A 219 16.89 16.05 -2.33
CA SER A 219 17.79 14.91 -2.60
C SER A 219 17.23 13.91 -3.60
N ALA A 220 15.90 13.81 -3.70
CA ALA A 220 15.19 12.92 -4.62
C ALA A 220 15.26 13.38 -6.09
N VAL A 221 15.70 14.62 -6.37
CA VAL A 221 15.77 15.13 -7.74
C VAL A 221 16.96 14.51 -8.47
N GLY A 222 16.67 13.77 -9.54
CA GLY A 222 17.67 13.16 -10.41
C GLY A 222 18.51 14.20 -11.18
N ARG A 223 19.67 13.77 -11.69
CA ARG A 223 20.65 14.64 -12.35
C ARG A 223 20.06 15.45 -13.52
N ARG A 224 19.20 14.83 -14.34
CA ARG A 224 18.56 15.51 -15.49
C ARG A 224 17.75 16.74 -15.08
N LYS A 225 16.74 16.55 -14.23
CA LYS A 225 15.89 17.63 -13.72
C LYS A 225 16.69 18.66 -12.91
N ARG A 226 17.75 18.20 -12.25
CA ARG A 226 18.63 19.07 -11.47
C ARG A 226 19.40 20.06 -12.36
N ASN A 227 19.91 19.61 -13.51
CA ASN A 227 20.52 20.51 -14.48
C ASN A 227 19.51 21.54 -15.00
N ASP A 228 18.28 21.11 -15.33
CA ASP A 228 17.22 22.02 -15.79
C ASP A 228 16.89 23.09 -14.72
N ILE A 229 16.85 22.69 -13.45
CA ILE A 229 16.65 23.61 -12.31
C ILE A 229 17.81 24.59 -12.17
N ILE A 230 19.06 24.13 -12.31
CA ILE A 230 20.25 24.98 -12.22
C ILE A 230 20.25 26.02 -13.34
N ARG A 231 19.86 25.63 -14.56
CA ARG A 231 19.74 26.55 -15.71
C ARG A 231 18.82 27.71 -15.41
N ILE A 232 17.60 27.38 -15.02
CA ILE A 232 16.55 28.36 -14.80
C ILE A 232 16.83 29.18 -13.54
N ALA A 233 17.45 28.59 -12.52
CA ALA A 233 17.91 29.32 -11.34
C ALA A 233 19.02 30.33 -11.69
N ASN A 234 19.95 29.97 -12.57
CA ASN A 234 20.99 30.87 -13.06
C ASN A 234 20.39 32.03 -13.87
N GLU A 235 19.42 31.76 -14.73
CA GLU A 235 18.69 32.79 -15.50
C GLU A 235 17.97 33.78 -14.57
N LYS A 236 17.26 33.25 -13.56
CA LYS A 236 16.53 34.05 -12.56
C LYS A 236 17.41 34.66 -11.47
N LYS A 237 18.73 34.40 -11.50
CA LYS A 237 19.71 34.86 -10.51
C LYS A 237 19.39 34.44 -9.06
N ILE A 238 18.79 33.26 -8.89
CA ILE A 238 18.45 32.71 -7.56
C ILE A 238 19.63 31.90 -7.02
N ALA A 239 19.96 32.08 -5.74
CA ALA A 239 21.06 31.36 -5.10
C ALA A 239 20.69 29.91 -4.75
N ILE A 240 21.59 28.97 -5.04
CA ILE A 240 21.46 27.55 -4.65
C ILE A 240 22.34 27.28 -3.42
N LEU A 241 21.78 26.64 -2.39
CA LEU A 241 22.46 26.39 -1.11
C LEU A 241 23.21 25.06 -1.04
N ASN A 242 22.83 24.07 -1.86
CA ASN A 242 23.40 22.73 -1.82
C ASN A 242 24.02 22.30 -3.17
N PRO A 243 25.12 22.94 -3.61
CA PRO A 243 25.83 22.53 -4.82
C PRO A 243 26.44 21.13 -4.66
N LYS A 244 26.42 20.31 -5.71
CA LYS A 244 27.23 19.08 -5.79
C LYS A 244 28.61 19.40 -6.34
N LEU A 245 29.59 18.52 -6.12
CA LEU A 245 30.96 18.71 -6.59
C LEU A 245 31.06 18.96 -8.10
N SER A 246 30.22 18.27 -8.90
CA SER A 246 30.16 18.43 -10.37
C SER A 246 29.52 19.73 -10.84
N GLU A 247 28.77 20.41 -9.97
CA GLU A 247 27.93 21.59 -10.29
C GLU A 247 28.57 22.89 -9.78
N ARG A 248 29.74 22.79 -9.13
CA ARG A 248 30.42 23.88 -8.43
C ARG A 248 31.28 24.72 -9.35
#